data_AF-A0A5E4IHZ2-F1
#
_entry.id   AF-A0A5E4IHZ2-F1
#
_cell.length_a   1.000
_cell.length_b   1.000
_cell.length_c   1.000
_cell.angle_alpha   90.00
_cell.angle_beta   90.00
_cell.angle_gamma   90.00
#
_symmetry.space_group_name_H-M   'P 1'
#
loop_
_entity.id
_entity.type
_entity.pdbx_description
1 polymer ?
#
loop_
_entity_poly.entity_id
_entity_poly.type
_entity_poly.pdbx_seq_one_letter_code
_entity_poly.pdbx_strand_id
1 'polypeptide(L)'
;MTEASYRSGDQLSFIQDIKETEGGLDLVIGSTQLARQIARAIFERYGGRTQESAKLVGKKDGNDIYRTTILVRFPNLKKGDIISSRGTIFEVTGFDCRKTLLTSLEGDRRTSLKEEDAEGLLVLGNRADAQKAVVVAKDEKVLEILDPESYKTAVASRPRGMAVKEGEEVVVVRTGEGFIVLG
;
A
#
# COMPACT_ATOMS: atom_id res chain seq x y z
N MET A 1 -2.41 22.81 11.08
CA MET A 1 -2.44 22.13 12.39
C MET A 1 -2.37 23.21 13.44
N THR A 2 -3.50 23.81 13.79
CA THR A 2 -3.60 25.01 14.64
C THR A 2 -3.90 24.61 16.08
N GLU A 3 -3.20 25.22 17.04
CA GLU A 3 -3.22 25.03 18.51
C GLU A 3 -4.60 24.92 19.20
N ALA A 4 -5.70 25.26 18.53
CA ALA A 4 -7.04 25.26 19.10
C ALA A 4 -7.56 23.85 19.48
N SER A 5 -7.00 22.78 18.91
CA SER A 5 -7.42 21.40 19.19
C SER A 5 -7.04 20.92 20.60
N TYR A 6 -6.04 21.54 21.24
CA TYR A 6 -5.51 21.06 22.53
C TYR A 6 -6.29 21.54 23.76
N ARG A 7 -7.10 22.61 23.65
CA ARG A 7 -7.78 23.23 24.79
C ARG A 7 -9.25 22.85 24.99
N SER A 8 -9.80 22.07 24.05
CA SER A 8 -11.21 21.63 24.06
C SER A 8 -11.32 20.11 23.96
N GLY A 9 -10.32 19.37 24.42
CA GLY A 9 -10.32 17.91 24.38
C GLY A 9 -11.49 17.37 25.17
N ASP A 10 -12.50 16.87 24.47
CA ASP A 10 -13.59 16.07 25.04
C ASP A 10 -12.94 15.02 25.96
N GLN A 11 -13.34 14.95 27.24
CA GLN A 11 -12.66 14.17 28.29
C GLN A 11 -12.46 12.68 27.92
N LEU A 12 -13.24 12.20 26.94
CA LEU A 12 -13.22 10.84 26.41
C LEU A 12 -12.34 10.66 25.16
N SER A 13 -11.57 11.67 24.77
CA SER A 13 -10.67 11.64 23.61
C SER A 13 -9.34 10.94 23.92
N PHE A 14 -9.41 9.67 24.30
CA PHE A 14 -8.25 8.83 24.54
C PHE A 14 -8.47 7.40 24.00
N ILE A 15 -7.36 6.72 23.71
CA ILE A 15 -7.36 5.29 23.41
C ILE A 15 -7.28 4.56 24.75
N GLN A 16 -8.29 3.77 25.06
CA GLN A 16 -8.37 3.00 26.31
C GLN A 16 -7.51 1.73 26.23
N ASP A 17 -7.50 1.06 25.08
CA ASP A 17 -6.82 -0.21 24.89
C ASP A 17 -6.46 -0.42 23.41
N ILE A 18 -5.38 -1.17 23.17
CA ILE A 18 -4.93 -1.60 21.84
C ILE A 18 -4.59 -3.08 21.93
N LYS A 19 -5.23 -3.90 21.09
CA LYS A 19 -5.03 -5.34 21.05
C LYS A 19 -4.61 -5.80 19.67
N GLU A 20 -3.60 -6.64 19.62
CA GLU A 20 -3.26 -7.41 18.42
C GLU A 20 -4.21 -8.60 18.28
N THR A 21 -4.61 -8.86 17.03
CA THR A 21 -5.48 -9.97 16.63
C THR A 21 -4.90 -10.60 15.37
N GLU A 22 -5.36 -11.80 15.00
CA GLU A 22 -4.93 -12.46 13.76
C GLU A 22 -5.15 -11.60 12.51
N GLY A 23 -6.20 -10.76 12.51
CA GLY A 23 -6.58 -9.91 11.38
C GLY A 23 -6.06 -8.47 11.43
N GLY A 24 -5.31 -8.08 12.46
CA GLY A 24 -4.82 -6.71 12.63
C GLY A 24 -4.96 -6.18 14.06
N LEU A 25 -5.35 -4.92 14.20
CA LEU A 25 -5.41 -4.21 15.48
C LEU A 25 -6.83 -3.81 15.85
N ASP A 26 -7.23 -4.13 17.08
CA ASP A 26 -8.46 -3.65 17.70
C ASP A 26 -8.14 -2.50 18.66
N LEU A 27 -8.80 -1.35 18.46
CA LEU A 27 -8.64 -0.17 19.31
C LEU A 27 -9.94 0.10 20.07
N VAL A 28 -9.85 0.21 21.40
CA VAL A 28 -10.97 0.64 22.25
C VAL A 28 -10.80 2.12 22.55
N ILE A 29 -11.79 2.93 22.20
CA ILE A 29 -11.71 4.39 22.25
C ILE A 29 -12.89 4.93 23.06
N GLY A 30 -12.63 5.88 23.96
CA GLY A 30 -13.66 6.45 24.83
C GLY A 30 -14.70 7.33 24.11
N SER A 31 -14.34 7.89 22.94
CA SER A 31 -15.16 8.81 22.16
C SER A 31 -15.38 8.32 20.72
N THR A 32 -16.64 8.25 20.31
CA THR A 32 -17.02 7.91 18.91
C THR A 32 -16.48 8.94 17.91
N GLN A 33 -16.38 10.22 18.30
CA GLN A 33 -15.86 11.25 17.41
C GLN A 33 -14.37 11.05 17.12
N LEU A 34 -13.59 10.76 18.16
CA LEU A 34 -12.18 10.43 18.01
C LEU A 34 -11.99 9.15 17.17
N ALA A 35 -12.80 8.12 17.41
CA ALA A 35 -12.76 6.89 16.63
C ALA A 35 -12.99 7.14 15.13
N ARG A 36 -13.95 7.99 14.76
CA ARG A 36 -14.19 8.38 13.35
C ARG A 36 -13.03 9.16 12.76
N GLN A 37 -12.41 10.07 13.51
CA GLN A 37 -11.25 10.83 13.05
C GLN A 37 -10.05 9.93 12.78
N ILE A 38 -9.77 8.99 13.67
CA ILE A 38 -8.68 8.00 13.50
C ILE A 38 -8.97 7.13 12.28
N ALA A 39 -10.17 6.54 12.19
CA ALA A 39 -10.54 5.69 11.06
C ALA A 39 -10.44 6.42 9.72
N ARG A 40 -10.88 7.69 9.68
CA ARG A 40 -10.77 8.55 8.48
C ARG A 40 -9.31 8.83 8.12
N ALA A 41 -8.46 9.18 9.09
CA ALA A 41 -7.05 9.44 8.84
C ALA A 41 -6.31 8.20 8.31
N ILE A 42 -6.62 7.02 8.84
CA ILE A 42 -6.08 5.74 8.34
C ILE A 42 -6.55 5.50 6.91
N PHE A 43 -7.84 5.64 6.65
CA PHE A 43 -8.43 5.43 5.33
C PHE A 43 -7.91 6.41 4.27
N GLU A 44 -7.77 7.69 4.59
CA GLU A 44 -7.23 8.69 3.65
C GLU A 44 -5.76 8.42 3.31
N ARG A 45 -4.97 7.89 4.26
CA ARG A 45 -3.54 7.64 4.07
C ARG A 45 -3.22 6.30 3.40
N TYR A 46 -3.94 5.24 3.78
CA TYR A 46 -3.63 3.86 3.41
C TYR A 46 -4.68 3.23 2.48
N GLY A 47 -5.79 3.93 2.26
CA GLY A 47 -6.89 3.48 1.43
C GLY A 47 -7.70 2.32 2.01
N GLY A 48 -8.44 1.64 1.14
CA GLY A 48 -9.25 0.46 1.46
C GLY A 48 -10.73 0.77 1.66
N ARG A 49 -11.35 0.20 2.71
CA ARG A 49 -12.78 0.36 3.03
C ARG A 49 -13.00 0.67 4.50
N THR A 50 -14.03 1.46 4.75
CA THR A 50 -14.56 1.68 6.10
C THR A 50 -16.01 1.24 6.20
N GLN A 51 -16.37 0.61 7.31
CA GLN A 51 -17.74 0.25 7.64
C GLN A 51 -18.05 0.64 9.07
N GLU A 52 -19.13 1.38 9.29
CA GLU A 52 -19.57 1.80 10.62
C GLU A 52 -20.88 1.09 10.97
N SER A 53 -20.99 0.60 12.20
CA SER A 53 -22.22 0.06 12.76
C SER A 53 -22.41 0.55 14.19
N ALA A 54 -23.65 0.64 14.64
CA ALA A 54 -23.98 1.06 16.00
C ALA A 54 -24.97 0.07 16.62
N LYS A 55 -24.73 -0.29 17.88
CA LYS A 55 -25.63 -1.15 18.66
C LYS A 55 -26.10 -0.39 19.90
N LEU A 56 -27.41 -0.35 20.13
CA LEU A 56 -27.98 0.16 21.37
C LEU A 56 -27.51 -0.73 22.53
N VAL A 57 -26.87 -0.14 23.54
CA VAL A 57 -26.32 -0.85 24.71
C VAL A 57 -26.99 -0.44 26.02
N GLY A 58 -27.78 0.63 26.03
CA GLY A 58 -28.54 1.04 27.21
C GLY A 58 -29.29 2.35 27.02
N LYS A 59 -29.86 2.84 28.11
CA LYS A 59 -30.49 4.15 28.23
C LYS A 59 -29.97 4.85 29.47
N LYS A 60 -29.71 6.15 29.38
CA LYS A 60 -29.32 7.00 30.50
C LYS A 60 -30.03 8.34 30.38
N ASP A 61 -30.70 8.76 31.44
CA ASP A 61 -31.44 10.04 31.51
C ASP A 61 -32.43 10.21 30.33
N GLY A 62 -33.09 9.11 29.94
CA GLY A 62 -34.02 9.07 28.81
C GLY A 62 -33.38 9.00 27.42
N ASN A 63 -32.06 9.16 27.32
CA ASN A 63 -31.31 9.09 26.06
C ASN A 63 -30.77 7.68 25.80
N ASP A 64 -30.84 7.24 24.55
CA ASP A 64 -30.24 6.00 24.08
C ASP A 64 -28.71 6.09 24.07
N ILE A 65 -28.03 5.07 24.61
CA ILE A 65 -26.58 4.94 24.55
C ILE A 65 -26.23 3.87 23.53
N TYR A 66 -25.40 4.24 22.56
CA TYR A 66 -24.92 3.34 21.50
C TYR A 66 -23.44 3.02 21.67
N ARG A 67 -23.08 1.78 21.36
CA ARG A 67 -21.70 1.37 21.08
C ARG A 67 -21.48 1.37 19.57
N THR A 68 -20.57 2.21 19.09
CA THR A 68 -20.19 2.28 17.68
C THR A 68 -18.97 1.41 17.42
N THR A 69 -19.01 0.63 16.34
CA THR A 69 -17.87 -0.13 15.82
C THR A 69 -17.55 0.38 14.43
N ILE A 70 -16.29 0.79 14.22
CA ILE A 70 -15.77 1.23 12.93
C ILE A 70 -14.72 0.23 12.49
N LEU A 71 -14.98 -0.44 11.39
CA LEU A 71 -14.06 -1.37 10.76
C LEU A 71 -13.31 -0.67 9.63
N VAL A 72 -11.98 -0.71 9.66
CA VAL A 72 -11.12 -0.26 8.57
C VAL A 72 -10.44 -1.48 7.96
N ARG A 73 -10.70 -1.76 6.68
CA ARG A 73 -10.04 -2.83 5.92
C ARG A 73 -9.03 -2.20 4.97
N PHE A 74 -7.77 -2.60 5.09
CA PHE A 74 -6.73 -2.18 4.15
C PHE A 74 -6.93 -2.82 2.77
N PRO A 75 -6.43 -2.18 1.71
CA PRO A 75 -6.40 -2.80 0.39
C PRO A 75 -5.46 -4.01 0.38
N ASN A 76 -5.71 -4.95 -0.55
CA ASN A 76 -4.84 -6.12 -0.75
C ASN A 76 -3.44 -5.74 -1.25
N LEU A 77 -3.35 -4.62 -1.98
CA LEU A 77 -2.10 -4.07 -2.48
C LEU A 77 -1.44 -3.18 -1.43
N LYS A 78 -0.11 -3.13 -1.48
CA LYS A 78 0.75 -2.29 -0.64
C LYS A 78 1.52 -1.31 -1.51
N LYS A 79 1.93 -0.19 -0.91
CA LYS A 79 2.87 0.73 -1.56
C LYS A 79 4.17 -0.01 -1.90
N GLY A 80 4.66 0.18 -3.12
CA GLY A 80 5.84 -0.49 -3.66
C GLY A 80 5.52 -1.81 -4.37
N ASP A 81 4.29 -2.34 -4.30
CA ASP A 81 3.95 -3.56 -5.05
C ASP A 81 4.10 -3.32 -6.55
N ILE A 82 4.75 -4.27 -7.21
CA ILE A 82 4.89 -4.33 -8.67
C ILE A 82 3.80 -5.27 -9.17
N ILE A 83 2.91 -4.76 -10.02
CA ILE A 83 1.75 -5.48 -10.53
C ILE A 83 1.71 -5.43 -12.06
N SER A 84 1.09 -6.44 -12.67
CA SER A 84 0.78 -6.41 -14.10
C SER A 84 -0.71 -6.17 -14.31
N SER A 85 -1.05 -5.23 -15.18
CA SER A 85 -2.43 -4.97 -15.61
C SER A 85 -2.48 -4.71 -17.10
N ARG A 86 -3.28 -5.52 -17.82
CA ARG A 86 -3.47 -5.44 -19.28
C ARG A 86 -2.15 -5.39 -20.08
N GLY A 87 -1.13 -6.12 -19.62
CA GLY A 87 0.18 -6.21 -20.27
C GLY A 87 1.14 -5.05 -19.97
N THR A 88 0.76 -4.12 -19.10
CA THR A 88 1.65 -3.07 -18.60
C THR A 88 1.99 -3.31 -17.14
N ILE A 89 3.27 -3.13 -16.78
CA ILE A 89 3.75 -3.28 -15.41
C ILE A 89 3.68 -1.91 -14.71
N PHE A 90 3.09 -1.90 -13.52
CA PHE A 90 2.95 -0.71 -12.69
C PHE A 90 3.54 -0.94 -11.31
N GLU A 91 4.03 0.13 -10.71
CA GLU A 91 4.30 0.23 -9.28
C GLU A 91 3.14 0.92 -8.57
N VAL A 92 2.71 0.34 -7.44
CA VAL A 92 1.78 0.98 -6.51
C VAL A 92 2.49 2.09 -5.76
N THR A 93 2.19 3.33 -6.09
CA THR A 93 2.88 4.51 -5.50
C THR A 93 2.19 5.04 -4.25
N GLY A 94 0.92 4.69 -4.03
CA GLY A 94 0.17 5.06 -2.84
C GLY A 94 -1.33 4.80 -2.98
N PHE A 95 -2.09 5.43 -2.09
CA PHE A 95 -3.54 5.30 -2.02
C PHE A 95 -4.17 6.68 -1.87
N ASP A 96 -5.36 6.84 -2.45
CA ASP A 96 -6.23 7.99 -2.26
C ASP A 96 -7.64 7.45 -1.97
N CYS A 97 -7.96 7.34 -0.68
CA CYS A 97 -9.24 6.79 -0.22
C CYS A 97 -9.50 5.39 -0.86
N ARG A 98 -10.53 5.26 -1.71
CA ARG A 98 -10.86 3.99 -2.38
C ARG A 98 -10.07 3.71 -3.67
N LYS A 99 -9.06 4.53 -3.97
CA LYS A 99 -8.26 4.42 -5.18
C LYS A 99 -6.84 4.00 -4.86
N THR A 100 -6.31 3.05 -5.62
CA THR A 100 -4.89 2.69 -5.60
C THR A 100 -4.19 3.48 -6.70
N LEU A 101 -3.14 4.22 -6.35
CA LEU A 101 -2.38 5.06 -7.26
C LEU A 101 -1.23 4.27 -7.87
N LEU A 102 -1.13 4.29 -9.21
CA LEU A 102 -0.19 3.50 -9.98
C LEU A 102 0.68 4.40 -10.86
N THR A 103 1.94 4.04 -11.00
CA THR A 103 2.85 4.62 -12.00
C THR A 103 3.45 3.49 -12.83
N SER A 104 3.49 3.63 -14.16
CA SER A 104 4.16 2.67 -15.03
C SER A 104 5.65 2.59 -14.65
N LEU A 105 6.28 1.43 -14.82
CA LEU A 105 7.72 1.33 -14.59
C LEU A 105 8.55 2.16 -15.59
N GLU A 106 7.95 2.55 -16.71
CA GLU A 106 8.53 3.49 -17.68
C GLU A 106 8.39 4.96 -17.22
N GLY A 107 7.60 5.23 -16.17
CA GLY A 107 7.40 6.55 -15.57
C GLY A 107 6.49 7.51 -16.36
N ASP A 108 6.10 7.13 -17.57
CA ASP A 108 5.33 7.94 -18.52
C ASP A 108 3.84 8.04 -18.19
N ARG A 109 3.31 7.09 -17.39
CA ARG A 109 1.87 6.94 -17.17
C ARG A 109 1.56 6.81 -15.69
N ARG A 110 0.79 7.78 -15.18
CA ARG A 110 0.15 7.70 -13.86
C ARG A 110 -1.32 7.39 -14.02
N THR A 111 -1.83 6.46 -13.23
CA THR A 111 -3.23 6.08 -13.26
C THR A 111 -3.71 5.67 -11.86
N SER A 112 -4.98 5.34 -11.74
CA SER A 112 -5.54 4.85 -10.49
C SER A 112 -6.52 3.72 -10.76
N LEU A 113 -6.52 2.72 -9.89
CA LEU A 113 -7.52 1.66 -9.90
C LEU A 113 -8.52 1.87 -8.78
N LYS A 114 -9.78 1.52 -9.04
CA LYS A 114 -10.73 1.32 -7.95
C LYS A 114 -10.33 0.07 -7.19
N GLU A 115 -10.70 0.01 -5.92
CA GLU A 115 -10.44 -1.13 -5.07
C GLU A 115 -10.96 -2.47 -5.64
N GLU A 116 -12.15 -2.48 -6.21
CA GLU A 116 -12.74 -3.67 -6.86
C GLU A 116 -11.87 -4.20 -8.01
N ASP A 117 -11.26 -3.30 -8.79
CA ASP A 117 -10.35 -3.67 -9.89
C ASP A 117 -8.98 -4.14 -9.36
N ALA A 118 -8.62 -3.76 -8.13
CA ALA A 118 -7.36 -4.12 -7.50
C ALA A 118 -7.40 -5.49 -6.80
N GLU A 119 -8.58 -5.95 -6.35
CA GLU A 119 -8.76 -7.17 -5.56
C GLU A 119 -8.32 -8.47 -6.28
N GLY A 120 -8.18 -8.46 -7.61
CA GLY A 120 -7.78 -9.63 -8.41
C GLY A 120 -6.39 -9.54 -9.06
N LEU A 121 -5.59 -8.52 -8.74
CA LEU A 121 -4.30 -8.33 -9.39
C LEU A 121 -3.20 -9.17 -8.74
N LEU A 122 -2.39 -9.81 -9.59
CA LEU A 122 -1.22 -10.54 -9.16
C LEU A 122 -0.08 -9.57 -8.84
N VAL A 123 0.45 -9.66 -7.63
CA VAL A 123 1.69 -8.99 -7.21
C VAL A 123 2.86 -9.82 -7.70
N LEU A 124 3.70 -9.21 -8.55
CA LEU A 124 4.89 -9.83 -9.12
C LEU A 124 6.10 -9.76 -8.17
N GLY A 125 6.12 -8.75 -7.31
CA GLY A 125 7.15 -8.49 -6.32
C GLY A 125 6.92 -7.13 -5.65
N ASN A 126 7.79 -6.72 -4.74
CA ASN A 126 7.71 -5.42 -4.09
C ASN A 126 9.04 -4.67 -4.21
N ARG A 127 8.99 -3.35 -4.43
CA ARG A 127 10.16 -2.48 -4.52
C ARG A 127 11.03 -2.49 -3.26
N ALA A 128 10.46 -2.80 -2.09
CA ALA A 128 11.21 -2.95 -0.85
C ALA A 128 12.19 -4.14 -0.89
N ASP A 129 11.92 -5.15 -1.71
CA ASP A 129 12.76 -6.33 -1.90
C ASP A 129 13.76 -6.14 -3.07
N ALA A 130 13.86 -4.93 -3.60
CA ALA A 130 14.73 -4.65 -4.73
C ALA A 130 16.21 -4.72 -4.33
N GLN A 131 17.00 -5.30 -5.22
CA GLN A 131 18.44 -5.50 -5.04
C GLN A 131 19.20 -4.88 -6.20
N LYS A 132 20.48 -4.57 -5.98
CA LYS A 132 21.37 -4.12 -7.05
C LYS A 132 21.95 -5.32 -7.77
N ALA A 133 21.93 -5.29 -9.10
CA ALA A 133 22.53 -6.30 -9.95
C ALA A 133 23.39 -5.65 -11.03
N VAL A 134 24.48 -6.31 -11.41
CA VAL A 134 25.38 -5.83 -12.47
C VAL A 134 24.87 -6.33 -13.82
N VAL A 135 24.80 -5.44 -14.80
CA VAL A 135 24.45 -5.79 -16.18
C VAL A 135 25.63 -6.50 -16.84
N VAL A 136 25.40 -7.71 -17.31
CA VAL A 136 26.38 -8.54 -18.03
C VAL A 136 26.28 -8.29 -19.53
N ALA A 137 25.06 -8.30 -20.07
CA ALA A 137 24.77 -8.04 -21.48
C ALA A 137 23.43 -7.30 -21.63
N LYS A 138 23.25 -6.63 -22.75
CA LYS A 138 22.01 -5.88 -23.04
C LYS A 138 21.38 -6.29 -24.36
N ASP A 139 20.06 -6.33 -24.38
CA ASP A 139 19.22 -6.43 -25.56
C ASP A 139 18.17 -5.29 -25.54
N GLU A 140 17.33 -5.20 -26.58
CA GLU A 140 16.29 -4.18 -26.72
C GLU A 140 15.23 -4.25 -25.60
N LYS A 141 14.84 -5.46 -25.19
CA LYS A 141 13.72 -5.67 -24.24
C LYS A 141 14.13 -6.31 -22.92
N VAL A 142 15.33 -6.87 -22.85
CA VAL A 142 15.83 -7.61 -21.69
C VAL A 142 17.28 -7.23 -21.40
N LEU A 143 17.69 -7.39 -20.14
CA LEU A 143 19.08 -7.35 -19.70
C LEU A 143 19.46 -8.73 -19.19
N GLU A 144 20.67 -9.16 -19.51
CA GLU A 144 21.32 -10.22 -18.75
C GLU A 144 22.02 -9.58 -17.56
N ILE A 145 21.69 -10.03 -16.36
CA ILE A 145 22.23 -9.53 -15.11
C ILE A 145 22.96 -10.64 -14.37
N LEU A 146 23.86 -10.25 -13.48
CA LEU A 146 24.39 -11.14 -12.45
C LEU A 146 23.40 -11.18 -11.29
N ASP A 147 22.77 -12.34 -11.04
CA ASP A 147 21.86 -12.54 -9.91
C ASP A 147 22.61 -12.18 -8.60
N PRO A 148 22.07 -11.24 -7.80
CA PRO A 148 22.76 -10.71 -6.62
C PRO A 148 22.98 -11.74 -5.51
N GLU A 149 22.22 -12.83 -5.51
CA GLU A 149 22.31 -13.88 -4.48
C GLU A 149 23.08 -15.09 -5.00
N SER A 150 22.77 -15.55 -6.22
CA SER A 150 23.36 -16.79 -6.76
C SER A 150 24.63 -16.58 -7.58
N TYR A 151 24.94 -15.33 -7.95
CA TYR A 151 26.04 -14.95 -8.86
C TYR A 151 26.04 -15.71 -10.19
N LYS A 152 24.87 -16.21 -10.61
CA LYS A 152 24.65 -16.78 -11.94
C LYS A 152 24.04 -15.72 -12.84
N THR A 153 24.18 -15.89 -14.15
CA THR A 153 23.48 -15.00 -15.07
C THR A 153 21.98 -15.29 -15.04
N ALA A 154 21.20 -14.21 -15.07
CA ALA A 154 19.74 -14.25 -15.06
C ALA A 154 19.20 -13.17 -16.00
N VAL A 155 17.95 -13.35 -16.45
CA VAL A 155 17.29 -12.41 -17.36
C VAL A 155 16.40 -11.46 -16.56
N ALA A 156 16.53 -10.16 -16.84
CA ALA A 156 15.70 -9.11 -16.29
C ALA A 156 14.94 -8.35 -17.39
N SER A 157 13.65 -8.12 -17.19
CA SER A 157 12.84 -7.31 -18.10
C SER A 157 13.28 -5.84 -18.03
N ARG A 158 13.53 -5.23 -19.20
CA ARG A 158 14.01 -3.86 -19.33
C ARG A 158 12.86 -2.90 -19.64
N PRO A 159 12.64 -1.84 -18.85
CA PRO A 159 11.73 -0.75 -19.21
C PRO A 159 12.14 -0.11 -20.54
N ARG A 160 11.17 0.20 -21.41
CA ARG A 160 11.48 0.84 -22.70
C ARG A 160 12.16 2.19 -22.48
N GLY A 161 13.18 2.47 -23.30
CA GLY A 161 13.89 3.76 -23.24
C GLY A 161 14.89 3.91 -22.09
N MET A 162 15.00 2.95 -21.16
CA MET A 162 16.04 2.98 -20.12
C MET A 162 17.43 2.88 -20.77
N ALA A 163 18.27 3.91 -20.61
CA ALA A 163 19.65 3.87 -21.06
C ALA A 163 20.52 3.15 -20.01
N VAL A 164 21.18 2.07 -20.42
CA VAL A 164 22.07 1.27 -19.56
C VAL A 164 23.20 0.67 -20.39
N LYS A 165 24.37 0.52 -19.77
CA LYS A 165 25.55 -0.10 -20.35
C LYS A 165 25.93 -1.38 -19.60
N GLU A 166 26.69 -2.22 -20.30
CA GLU A 166 27.32 -3.39 -19.70
C GLU A 166 28.29 -2.94 -18.59
N GLY A 167 28.31 -3.68 -17.49
CA GLY A 167 29.07 -3.36 -16.28
C GLY A 167 28.42 -2.33 -15.35
N GLU A 168 27.31 -1.69 -15.74
CA GLU A 168 26.58 -0.78 -14.84
C GLU A 168 25.70 -1.55 -13.84
N GLU A 169 25.42 -0.94 -12.69
CA GLU A 169 24.46 -1.47 -11.71
C GLU A 169 23.04 -1.00 -12.05
N VAL A 170 22.09 -1.92 -11.96
CA VAL A 170 20.65 -1.66 -12.05
C VAL A 170 19.94 -2.16 -10.80
N VAL A 171 18.80 -1.53 -10.47
CA VAL A 171 17.94 -2.00 -9.39
C VAL A 171 16.94 -2.99 -9.97
N VAL A 172 16.85 -4.18 -9.38
CA VAL A 172 15.98 -5.26 -9.85
C VAL A 172 15.15 -5.83 -8.72
N VAL A 173 13.92 -6.23 -9.04
CA VAL A 173 13.06 -7.01 -8.14
C VAL A 173 12.96 -8.42 -8.69
N ARG A 174 13.22 -9.41 -7.84
CA ARG A 174 13.01 -10.82 -8.15
C ARG A 174 11.51 -11.10 -8.19
N THR A 175 11.07 -11.84 -9.20
CA THR A 175 9.69 -12.31 -9.37
C THR A 175 9.67 -13.83 -9.56
N GLY A 176 8.48 -14.43 -9.61
CA GLY A 176 8.33 -15.86 -9.93
C GLY A 176 8.82 -16.25 -11.33
N GLU A 177 8.92 -15.29 -12.26
CA GLU A 177 9.28 -15.54 -13.67
C GLU A 177 10.69 -15.01 -14.04
N GLY A 178 11.42 -14.39 -13.10
CA GLY A 178 12.74 -13.84 -13.35
C GLY A 178 12.98 -12.55 -12.57
N PHE A 179 13.47 -11.51 -13.24
CA PHE A 179 13.69 -10.20 -12.65
C PHE A 179 13.02 -9.09 -13.44
N ILE A 180 12.63 -8.03 -12.75
CA ILE A 180 12.15 -6.79 -13.36
C ILE A 180 13.10 -5.67 -12.97
N VAL A 181 13.62 -4.94 -13.95
CA VAL A 181 14.43 -3.74 -13.69
C VAL A 181 13.51 -2.59 -13.30
N LEU A 182 13.86 -1.91 -12.22
CA LEU A 182 13.17 -0.71 -11.75
C LEU A 182 13.89 0.53 -12.26
N GLY A 183 13.12 1.47 -12.81
CA GLY A 183 13.57 2.84 -13.12
C GLY A 183 13.68 3.73 -11.90
#